data_AF-A0A3B0U7S6-F1
#
_entry.id   AF-A0A3B0U7S6-F1
#
_cell.length_a   1.000
_cell.length_b   1.000
_cell.length_c   1.000
_cell.angle_alpha   90.00
_cell.angle_beta   90.00
_cell.angle_gamma   90.00
#
_symmetry.space_group_name_H-M   'P 1'
#
loop_
_entity.id
_entity.type
_entity.pdbx_description
1 polymer ?
#
loop_
_entity_poly.entity_id
_entity_poly.type
_entity_poly.pdbx_seq_one_letter_code
_entity_poly.pdbx_strand_id
1 'polypeptide(L)'
;MRTFKKVLIIISLLLVLILIGGWIYFNSLKPSYSGSIKLENITKETTVYFDDYGIPHIYAENQLDAMTALGYVQAQDRLWQMELMRRIAPGRLSEIFGDKMLKNDKFFASLGIEEASRETIEKL
;
A
#
# COMPACT_ATOMS: atom_id res chain seq x y z
N MET A 1 -9.85 -5.70 -51.08
CA MET A 1 -9.90 -6.90 -50.20
C MET A 1 -8.58 -7.22 -49.49
N ARG A 2 -7.42 -7.24 -50.17
CA ARG A 2 -6.12 -7.56 -49.54
C ARG A 2 -5.65 -6.53 -48.49
N THR A 3 -5.88 -5.24 -48.73
CA THR A 3 -5.53 -4.14 -47.80
C THR A 3 -6.39 -4.14 -46.55
N PHE A 4 -7.70 -4.35 -46.69
CA PHE A 4 -8.63 -4.48 -45.57
C PHE A 4 -8.24 -5.63 -44.61
N LYS A 5 -7.88 -6.81 -45.16
CA LYS A 5 -7.36 -7.92 -44.36
C LYS A 5 -6.08 -7.58 -43.61
N LYS A 6 -5.14 -6.84 -44.23
CA LYS A 6 -3.89 -6.39 -43.58
C LYS A 6 -4.16 -5.41 -42.43
N VAL A 7 -5.07 -4.45 -42.62
CA VAL A 7 -5.46 -3.50 -41.56
C VAL A 7 -6.09 -4.25 -40.37
N LEU A 8 -6.95 -5.22 -40.64
CA LEU A 8 -7.61 -6.02 -39.61
C LEU A 8 -6.60 -6.88 -38.81
N ILE A 9 -5.58 -7.44 -39.49
CA ILE A 9 -4.47 -8.14 -38.85
C ILE A 9 -3.66 -7.20 -37.95
N ILE A 10 -3.32 -6.00 -38.42
CA ILE A 10 -2.54 -5.02 -37.63
C ILE A 10 -3.31 -4.60 -36.38
N ILE A 11 -4.61 -4.31 -36.50
CA ILE A 11 -5.47 -3.96 -35.36
C ILE A 11 -5.55 -5.12 -34.37
N SER A 12 -5.73 -6.35 -34.85
CA SER A 12 -5.74 -7.55 -34.00
C SER A 12 -4.41 -7.71 -33.26
N LEU A 13 -3.28 -7.43 -33.92
CA LEU A 13 -1.95 -7.58 -33.33
C LEU A 13 -1.71 -6.52 -32.25
N LEU A 14 -2.14 -5.28 -32.49
CA LEU A 14 -2.16 -4.20 -31.49
C LEU A 14 -3.03 -4.54 -30.27
N LEU A 15 -4.23 -5.07 -30.50
CA LEU A 15 -5.13 -5.48 -29.43
C LEU A 15 -4.49 -6.56 -28.54
N VAL A 16 -3.88 -7.58 -29.16
CA VAL A 16 -3.16 -8.65 -28.44
C VAL A 16 -2.00 -8.06 -27.64
N LEU A 17 -1.25 -7.12 -28.20
CA LEU A 17 -0.13 -6.49 -27.50
C LEU A 17 -0.59 -5.67 -26.29
N ILE A 18 -1.71 -4.96 -26.40
CA ILE A 18 -2.33 -4.23 -25.28
C ILE A 18 -2.80 -5.21 -24.20
N LEU A 19 -3.42 -6.33 -24.58
CA LEU A 19 -3.89 -7.33 -23.62
C LEU A 19 -2.72 -7.97 -22.86
N ILE A 20 -1.63 -8.31 -23.55
CA ILE A 20 -0.42 -8.86 -22.94
C ILE A 20 0.22 -7.82 -22.01
N GLY A 21 0.38 -6.59 -22.48
CA GLY A 21 0.92 -5.49 -21.68
C GLY A 21 0.08 -5.22 -20.43
N GLY A 22 -1.24 -5.19 -20.58
CA GLY A 22 -2.17 -5.06 -19.47
C GLY A 22 -2.05 -6.21 -18.47
N TRP A 23 -1.98 -7.45 -18.95
CA TRP A 23 -1.82 -8.62 -18.09
C TRP A 23 -0.51 -8.57 -17.28
N ILE A 24 0.61 -8.18 -17.90
CA ILE A 24 1.89 -8.01 -17.20
C ILE A 24 1.77 -6.91 -16.15
N TYR A 25 1.21 -5.75 -16.52
CA TYR A 25 1.01 -4.61 -15.63
C TYR A 25 0.18 -4.99 -14.40
N PHE A 26 -0.99 -5.62 -14.59
CA PHE A 26 -1.84 -6.05 -13.48
C PHE A 26 -1.20 -7.10 -12.57
N ASN A 27 -0.37 -7.99 -13.09
CA ASN A 27 0.34 -8.96 -12.25
C ASN A 27 1.50 -8.31 -11.47
N SER A 28 2.14 -7.28 -12.01
CA SER A 28 3.19 -6.54 -11.31
C SER A 28 2.68 -5.67 -10.15
N LEU A 29 1.39 -5.34 -10.13
CA LEU A 29 0.76 -4.54 -9.07
C LEU A 29 0.43 -5.35 -7.80
N LYS A 30 0.49 -6.67 -7.86
CA LYS A 30 0.17 -7.54 -6.72
C LYS A 30 1.35 -7.60 -5.74
N PRO A 31 1.09 -7.53 -4.43
CA PRO A 31 2.13 -7.76 -3.44
C PRO A 31 2.66 -9.20 -3.49
N SER A 32 3.94 -9.40 -3.15
CA SER A 32 4.55 -10.72 -3.07
C SER A 32 4.46 -11.26 -1.64
N TYR A 33 3.76 -12.38 -1.45
CA TYR A 33 3.60 -13.04 -0.15
C TYR A 33 4.65 -14.13 0.12
N SER A 34 5.56 -14.34 -0.82
CA SER A 34 6.61 -15.35 -0.71
C SER A 34 7.98 -14.77 -1.05
N GLY A 35 9.01 -15.48 -0.59
CA GLY A 35 10.40 -15.10 -0.76
C GLY A 35 11.01 -14.51 0.51
N SER A 36 12.17 -13.88 0.33
CA SER A 36 12.93 -13.25 1.42
C SER A 36 13.21 -11.81 1.06
N ILE A 37 12.92 -10.92 2.00
CA ILE A 37 13.19 -9.49 1.89
C ILE A 37 14.17 -9.08 2.97
N LYS A 38 15.10 -8.18 2.63
CA LYS A 38 15.99 -7.58 3.62
C LYS A 38 15.39 -6.25 4.04
N LEU A 39 15.13 -6.10 5.33
CA LEU A 39 14.67 -4.85 5.95
C LEU A 39 15.78 -4.30 6.84
N GLU A 40 16.00 -2.99 6.80
CA GLU A 40 17.10 -2.34 7.54
C GLU A 40 16.94 -2.47 9.07
N ASN A 41 15.70 -2.48 9.56
CA ASN A 41 15.37 -2.49 11.00
C ASN A 41 15.01 -3.89 11.53
N ILE A 42 15.45 -4.94 10.84
CA ILE A 42 15.34 -6.34 11.30
C ILE A 42 16.75 -6.83 11.63
N THR A 43 16.96 -7.20 12.89
CA THR A 43 18.28 -7.63 13.39
C THR A 43 18.46 -9.14 13.39
N LYS A 44 17.37 -9.89 13.57
CA LYS A 44 17.35 -11.36 13.59
C LYS A 44 16.37 -11.91 12.58
N GLU A 45 16.47 -13.20 12.29
CA GLU A 45 15.55 -13.87 11.37
C GLU A 45 14.10 -13.70 11.85
N THR A 46 13.25 -13.22 10.96
CA THR A 46 11.82 -12.99 11.21
C THR A 46 11.04 -13.60 10.06
N THR A 47 10.12 -14.50 10.39
CA THR A 47 9.32 -15.22 9.41
C THR A 47 7.86 -14.77 9.47
N VAL A 48 7.25 -14.64 8.30
CA VAL A 48 5.84 -14.31 8.17
C VAL A 48 5.17 -15.43 7.38
N TYR A 49 4.18 -16.06 8.01
CA TYR A 49 3.35 -17.09 7.40
C TYR A 49 1.95 -16.53 7.18
N PHE A 50 1.39 -16.71 5.98
CA PHE A 50 0.01 -16.35 5.68
C PHE A 50 -0.81 -17.64 5.63
N ASP A 51 -1.90 -17.69 6.39
CA ASP A 51 -2.82 -18.81 6.37
C ASP A 51 -3.71 -18.83 5.10
N ASP A 52 -4.61 -19.82 4.99
CA ASP A 52 -5.53 -19.96 3.86
C ASP A 52 -6.51 -18.78 3.70
N TYR A 53 -6.70 -17.97 4.74
CA TYR A 53 -7.52 -16.76 4.74
C TYR A 53 -6.69 -15.48 4.50
N GLY A 54 -5.38 -15.60 4.36
CA GLY A 54 -4.46 -14.47 4.20
C GLY A 54 -4.17 -13.73 5.50
N ILE A 55 -4.37 -14.35 6.66
CA ILE A 55 -4.04 -13.77 7.96
C ILE A 55 -2.53 -13.96 8.21
N PRO A 56 -1.78 -12.88 8.49
CA PRO A 56 -0.34 -12.99 8.75
C PRO A 56 -0.05 -13.44 10.19
N HIS A 57 0.82 -14.44 10.31
CA HIS A 57 1.42 -14.93 11.54
C HIS A 57 2.91 -14.56 11.53
N ILE A 58 3.32 -13.70 12.47
CA ILE A 58 4.68 -13.14 12.54
C ILE A 58 5.44 -13.82 13.69
N TYR A 59 6.57 -14.43 13.36
CA TYR A 59 7.48 -15.05 14.32
C TYR A 59 8.82 -14.31 14.29
N ALA A 60 9.19 -13.72 15.42
CA ALA A 60 10.46 -13.01 15.59
C ALA A 60 11.07 -13.31 16.95
N GLU A 61 12.40 -13.22 17.05
CA GLU A 61 13.14 -13.44 18.29
C GLU A 61 13.10 -12.26 19.27
N ASN A 62 12.67 -11.08 18.82
CA ASN A 62 12.54 -9.90 19.67
C ASN A 62 11.37 -9.02 19.23
N GLN A 63 10.94 -8.17 20.14
CA GLN A 63 9.76 -7.32 19.95
C GLN A 63 9.96 -6.26 18.86
N LEU A 64 11.16 -5.69 18.73
CA LEU A 64 11.42 -4.67 17.71
C LEU A 64 11.27 -5.26 16.31
N ASP A 65 11.86 -6.42 16.07
CA ASP A 65 11.77 -7.11 14.79
C ASP A 65 10.31 -7.51 14.48
N ALA A 66 9.57 -8.00 15.48
CA ALA A 66 8.14 -8.31 15.34
C ALA A 66 7.32 -7.08 14.93
N MET A 67 7.55 -5.93 15.56
CA MET A 67 6.84 -4.68 15.26
C MET A 67 7.22 -4.11 13.89
N THR A 68 8.50 -4.20 13.51
CA THR A 68 8.97 -3.84 12.17
C THR A 68 8.29 -4.68 11.09
N ALA A 69 8.25 -6.01 11.27
CA ALA A 69 7.58 -6.91 10.34
C ALA A 69 6.06 -6.65 10.30
N LEU A 70 5.43 -6.39 11.45
CA LEU A 70 4.02 -6.03 11.52
C LEU A 70 3.71 -4.78 10.70
N GLY A 71 4.49 -3.72 10.86
CA GLY A 71 4.33 -2.49 10.08
C GLY A 71 4.49 -2.73 8.57
N TYR A 72 5.47 -3.55 8.18
CA TYR A 72 5.69 -3.91 6.78
C TYR A 72 4.49 -4.67 6.19
N VAL A 73 4.03 -5.73 6.87
CA VAL A 73 2.92 -6.58 6.41
C VAL A 73 1.61 -5.78 6.39
N GLN A 74 1.39 -4.92 7.39
CA GLN A 74 0.22 -4.05 7.40
C GLN A 74 0.24 -3.08 6.21
N ALA A 75 1.39 -2.50 5.89
CA ALA A 75 1.53 -1.65 4.71
C ALA A 75 1.32 -2.45 3.42
N GLN A 76 1.85 -3.67 3.32
CA GLN A 76 1.70 -4.53 2.15
C GLN A 76 0.23 -4.69 1.71
N ASP A 77 -0.68 -4.88 2.67
CA ASP A 77 -2.10 -5.08 2.37
C ASP A 77 -2.95 -3.81 2.50
N ARG A 78 -2.54 -2.84 3.33
CA ARG A 78 -3.37 -1.70 3.76
C ARG A 78 -2.71 -0.34 3.58
N LEU A 79 -1.67 -0.21 2.76
CA LEU A 79 -0.92 1.05 2.57
C LEU A 79 -1.84 2.25 2.34
N TRP A 80 -2.81 2.12 1.43
CA TRP A 80 -3.76 3.18 1.13
C TRP A 80 -4.59 3.61 2.35
N GLN A 81 -5.10 2.63 3.10
CA GLN A 81 -5.86 2.91 4.32
C GLN A 81 -4.99 3.58 5.37
N MET A 82 -3.76 3.10 5.58
CA MET A 82 -2.81 3.71 6.52
C MET A 82 -2.48 5.15 6.13
N GLU A 83 -2.23 5.42 4.84
CA GLU A 83 -1.93 6.75 4.35
C GLU A 83 -3.11 7.71 4.51
N LEU A 84 -4.33 7.25 4.27
CA LEU A 84 -5.54 8.03 4.54
C LEU A 84 -5.67 8.35 6.03
N MET A 85 -5.53 7.34 6.91
CA MET A 85 -5.62 7.55 8.36
C MET A 85 -4.56 8.52 8.87
N ARG A 86 -3.33 8.42 8.36
CA ARG A 86 -2.21 9.33 8.66
C ARG A 86 -2.51 10.79 8.27
N ARG A 87 -3.37 11.00 7.27
CA ARG A 87 -3.77 12.34 6.81
C ARG A 87 -4.99 12.89 7.51
N ILE A 88 -5.90 12.03 7.97
CA ILE A 88 -7.14 12.45 8.62
C ILE A 88 -6.85 13.22 9.90
N ALA A 89 -6.07 12.65 10.82
CA ALA A 89 -5.81 13.24 12.14
C ALA A 89 -5.24 14.67 12.07
N PRO A 90 -4.20 14.96 11.27
CA PRO A 90 -3.69 16.33 11.11
C PRO A 90 -4.51 17.20 10.14
N GLY A 91 -5.61 16.69 9.56
CA GLY A 91 -6.44 17.42 8.60
C GLY A 91 -5.73 17.72 7.27
N ARG A 92 -5.28 16.67 6.56
CA ARG A 92 -4.48 16.77 5.32
C ARG A 92 -5.07 15.95 4.16
N LEU A 93 -6.37 15.69 4.16
CA LEU A 93 -7.05 15.00 3.06
C LEU A 93 -7.15 15.85 1.79
N SER A 94 -7.17 17.18 1.89
CA SER A 94 -7.23 18.08 0.74
C SER A 94 -5.98 18.01 -0.12
N GLU A 95 -4.85 17.54 0.41
CA GLU A 95 -3.63 17.33 -0.37
C GLU A 95 -3.80 16.27 -1.47
N ILE A 96 -4.72 15.32 -1.27
CA ILE A 96 -4.97 14.22 -2.21
C ILE A 96 -6.32 14.36 -2.95
N PHE A 97 -7.32 14.99 -2.31
CA PHE A 97 -8.68 15.10 -2.86
C PHE A 97 -9.09 16.54 -3.21
N GLY A 98 -8.20 17.50 -2.99
CA GLY A 98 -8.42 18.92 -3.27
C GLY A 98 -9.46 19.57 -2.35
N ASP A 99 -9.99 20.69 -2.81
CA ASP A 99 -10.79 21.63 -2.00
C ASP A 99 -12.04 21.02 -1.38
N LYS A 100 -12.56 19.92 -1.95
CA LYS A 100 -13.73 19.20 -1.43
C LYS A 100 -13.51 18.67 -0.01
N MET A 101 -12.27 18.44 0.40
CA MET A 101 -11.94 17.93 1.74
C MET A 101 -11.55 19.02 2.74
N LEU A 102 -11.49 20.30 2.35
CA LEU A 102 -11.05 21.38 3.25
C LEU A 102 -11.93 21.52 4.51
N LYS A 103 -13.24 21.24 4.40
CA LYS A 103 -14.13 21.28 5.56
C LYS A 103 -13.77 20.18 6.57
N ASN A 104 -13.48 18.98 6.07
CA ASN A 104 -13.08 17.84 6.89
C ASN A 104 -11.73 18.10 7.53
N ASP A 105 -10.78 18.63 6.77
CA ASP A 105 -9.44 18.96 7.27
C ASP A 105 -9.50 19.98 8.40
N LYS A 106 -10.25 21.07 8.22
CA LYS A 106 -10.46 22.06 9.29
C LYS A 106 -11.10 21.45 10.53
N PHE A 107 -12.07 20.54 10.35
CA PHE A 107 -12.69 19.84 11.47
C PHE A 107 -11.69 18.99 12.23
N PHE A 108 -10.95 18.10 11.56
CA PHE A 108 -10.00 17.21 12.24
C PHE A 108 -8.82 17.96 12.85
N ALA A 109 -8.27 18.96 12.15
CA ALA A 109 -7.21 19.80 12.69
C ALA A 109 -7.66 20.56 13.95
N SER A 110 -8.95 20.93 14.06
CA SER A 110 -9.48 21.59 15.25
C SER A 110 -9.61 20.69 16.49
N LEU A 111 -9.53 19.36 16.32
CA LEU A 111 -9.63 18.41 17.44
C LEU A 111 -8.33 18.27 18.23
N GLY A 112 -7.19 18.73 17.70
CA GLY A 112 -5.90 18.68 18.40
C GLY A 112 -5.32 17.26 18.55
N ILE A 113 -5.70 16.32 17.68
CA ILE A 113 -5.31 14.90 17.79
C ILE A 113 -3.80 14.73 17.60
N GLU A 114 -3.21 15.45 16.64
CA GLU A 114 -1.79 15.38 16.32
C GLU A 114 -0.94 15.92 17.48
N GLU A 115 -1.33 17.06 18.07
CA GLU A 115 -0.67 17.67 19.22
C GLU A 115 -0.74 16.75 20.44
N ALA A 116 -1.94 16.24 20.76
CA ALA A 116 -2.12 15.32 21.88
C ALA A 116 -1.33 14.02 21.70
N SER A 117 -1.27 13.49 20.47
CA SER A 117 -0.51 12.28 20.15
C SER A 117 1.00 12.52 20.33
N ARG A 118 1.52 13.66 19.87
CA ARG A 118 2.92 14.07 20.05
C ARG A 118 3.29 14.20 21.52
N GLU A 119 2.48 14.90 22.30
CA GLU A 119 2.70 15.05 23.74
C GLU A 119 2.68 13.69 24.46
N THR A 120 1.81 12.78 24.04
CA THR A 120 1.75 11.42 24.62
C THR A 120 3.00 10.62 24.31
N ILE A 121 3.49 10.67 23.07
CA ILE A 121 4.70 9.96 22.65
C ILE A 121 5.94 10.47 23.39
N GLU A 122 6.05 11.78 23.62
CA GLU A 122 7.17 12.37 24.38
C GLU A 122 7.20 11.92 25.86
N LYS A 123 6.09 11.40 26.39
CA LYS A 123 5.95 10.93 27.77
C LYS A 123 6.07 9.40 27.93
N LEU A 124 6.14 8.64 26.85
CA LEU A 124 6.35 7.19 26.85
C LEU A 124 7.83 6.84 27.06
#